data_AF-A0A5S3XVM9-F1
#
_entry.id   AF-A0A5S3XVM9-F1
#
_cell.length_a   1.000
_cell.length_b   1.000
_cell.length_c   1.000
_cell.angle_alpha   90.00
_cell.angle_beta   90.00
_cell.angle_gamma   90.00
#
_symmetry.space_group_name_H-M   'P 1'
#
loop_
_entity.id
_entity.type
_entity.pdbx_description
1 polymer ?
#
loop_
_entity_poly.entity_id
_entity_poly.type
_entity_poly.pdbx_seq_one_letter_code
_entity_poly.pdbx_strand_id
1 'polypeptide(L)'
;INELFSAPSSIQSQVYSSDNMYAVANHAKSLSQTYAGGGDVDLEALFLYLRAGFYVEFYNADVNFSSWVQPAVVDAIDAFVNNSHFYDDNDGHGKTLAEVIITMDSAEQQHRYLNVVKQWLTRFNESYAAKWN
;
A
#
# COMPACT_ATOMS: atom_id res chain seq x y z
N ILE A 1 -17.37 -6.03 -7.30
CA ILE A 1 -16.89 -4.71 -6.79
C ILE A 1 -16.63 -4.90 -5.31
N ASN A 2 -15.44 -4.53 -4.82
CA ASN A 2 -15.05 -4.70 -3.43
C ASN A 2 -15.82 -3.68 -2.56
N GLU A 3 -16.48 -4.12 -1.49
CA GLU A 3 -17.29 -3.27 -0.61
C GLU A 3 -16.45 -2.18 0.06
N LEU A 4 -15.13 -2.38 0.24
CA LEU A 4 -14.22 -1.37 0.78
C LEU A 4 -14.29 -0.02 0.05
N PHE A 5 -14.46 -0.03 -1.28
CA PHE A 5 -14.46 1.20 -2.09
C PHE A 5 -15.85 1.79 -2.31
N SER A 6 -16.91 1.01 -2.09
CA SER A 6 -18.28 1.32 -2.53
C SER A 6 -19.33 1.26 -1.42
N ALA A 7 -18.89 1.06 -0.17
CA ALA A 7 -19.77 1.10 1.00
C ALA A 7 -20.53 2.44 1.09
N PRO A 8 -21.72 2.47 1.72
CA PRO A 8 -22.45 3.72 1.96
C PRO A 8 -21.60 4.75 2.71
N SER A 9 -21.80 6.05 2.43
CA SER A 9 -21.01 7.15 3.05
C SER A 9 -20.93 7.03 4.58
N SER A 10 -22.06 6.73 5.24
CA SER A 10 -22.10 6.57 6.70
C SER A 10 -21.20 5.45 7.25
N ILE A 11 -20.97 4.39 6.46
CA ILE A 11 -20.04 3.31 6.79
C ILE A 11 -18.61 3.75 6.48
N GLN A 12 -18.39 4.40 5.33
CA GLN A 12 -17.08 4.92 4.95
C GLN A 12 -16.49 5.87 6.00
N SER A 13 -17.27 6.81 6.54
CA SER A 13 -16.81 7.73 7.60
C SER A 13 -16.49 7.05 8.93
N GLN A 14 -17.07 5.88 9.21
CA GLN A 14 -16.76 5.10 10.41
C GLN A 14 -15.53 4.24 10.23
N VAL A 15 -15.44 3.57 9.06
CA VAL A 15 -14.34 2.66 8.73
C VAL A 15 -13.06 3.48 8.53
N TYR A 16 -13.08 4.46 7.63
CA TYR A 16 -11.92 5.28 7.31
C TYR A 16 -11.83 6.51 8.22
N SER A 17 -11.81 6.28 9.54
CA SER A 17 -11.42 7.34 10.48
C SER A 17 -9.90 7.53 10.43
N SER A 18 -9.43 8.73 10.81
CA SER A 18 -7.98 8.97 10.90
C SER A 18 -7.31 7.94 11.83
N ASP A 19 -7.91 7.64 12.98
CA ASP A 19 -7.34 6.70 13.97
C ASP A 19 -7.22 5.28 13.40
N ASN A 20 -8.22 4.82 12.65
CA ASN A 20 -8.17 3.51 12.01
C ASN A 20 -7.08 3.46 10.93
N MET A 21 -7.00 4.51 10.09
CA MET A 21 -5.93 4.62 9.09
C MET A 21 -4.55 4.62 9.75
N TYR A 22 -4.38 5.33 10.88
CA TYR A 22 -3.13 5.30 11.65
C TYR A 22 -2.76 3.91 12.14
N ALA A 23 -3.73 3.22 12.75
CA ALA A 23 -3.51 1.93 13.37
C ALA A 23 -3.12 0.89 12.32
N VAL A 24 -3.82 0.89 11.19
CA VAL A 24 -3.52 0.03 10.04
C VAL A 24 -2.14 0.37 9.46
N ALA A 25 -1.81 1.65 9.29
CA ALA A 25 -0.49 2.06 8.78
C ALA A 25 0.65 1.59 9.69
N ASN A 26 0.51 1.74 11.02
CA ASN A 26 1.51 1.26 11.97
C ASN A 26 1.63 -0.27 11.96
N HIS A 27 0.52 -0.99 11.81
CA HIS A 27 0.56 -2.45 11.70
C HIS A 27 1.27 -2.89 10.40
N ALA A 28 0.90 -2.27 9.28
CA ALA A 28 1.55 -2.51 7.99
C ALA A 28 3.05 -2.22 8.07
N LYS A 29 3.47 -1.14 8.74
CA LYS A 29 4.89 -0.84 8.99
C LYS A 29 5.62 -1.97 9.70
N SER A 30 5.04 -2.54 10.77
CA SER A 30 5.65 -3.65 11.50
C SER A 30 5.80 -4.92 10.65
N LEU A 31 4.79 -5.25 9.84
CA LEU A 31 4.87 -6.39 8.91
C LEU A 31 5.87 -6.13 7.79
N SER A 32 5.89 -4.94 7.20
CA SER A 32 6.86 -4.52 6.20
C SER A 32 8.31 -4.68 6.67
N GLN A 33 8.61 -4.36 7.93
CA GLN A 33 9.95 -4.53 8.52
C GLN A 33 10.39 -5.99 8.62
N THR A 34 9.45 -6.92 8.71
CA THR A 34 9.71 -8.36 8.90
C THR A 34 9.29 -9.20 7.69
N TYR A 35 8.95 -8.54 6.58
CA TYR A 35 8.47 -9.18 5.35
C TYR A 35 9.49 -10.20 4.82
N ALA A 36 8.97 -11.39 4.48
CA ALA A 36 9.78 -12.57 4.15
C ALA A 36 10.02 -12.79 2.65
N GLY A 37 9.48 -11.92 1.77
CA GLY A 37 9.77 -11.94 0.33
C GLY A 37 8.92 -12.83 -0.55
N GLY A 38 8.14 -13.77 0.00
CA GLY A 38 7.29 -14.70 -0.76
C GLY A 38 5.84 -14.23 -0.99
N GLY A 39 5.53 -12.97 -0.70
CA GLY A 39 4.15 -12.48 -0.54
C GLY A 39 3.64 -12.58 0.90
N ASP A 40 2.70 -11.71 1.25
CA ASP A 40 2.07 -11.67 2.58
C ASP A 40 0.62 -11.18 2.46
N VAL A 41 -0.33 -12.07 2.75
CA VAL A 41 -1.77 -11.80 2.57
C VAL A 41 -2.30 -10.76 3.57
N ASP A 42 -1.70 -10.68 4.76
CA ASP A 42 -2.09 -9.70 5.76
C ASP A 42 -1.57 -8.33 5.35
N LEU A 43 -0.31 -8.27 4.88
CA LEU A 43 0.26 -7.02 4.37
C LEU A 43 -0.48 -6.50 3.14
N GLU A 44 -0.86 -7.39 2.22
CA GLU A 44 -1.74 -7.08 1.09
C GLU A 44 -3.07 -6.47 1.54
N ALA A 45 -3.75 -7.10 2.50
CA ALA A 45 -5.04 -6.61 3.00
C ALA A 45 -4.93 -5.25 3.68
N LEU A 46 -3.84 -4.99 4.40
CA LEU A 46 -3.61 -3.70 5.08
C LEU A 46 -3.32 -2.60 4.06
N PHE A 47 -2.46 -2.83 3.06
CA PHE A 47 -2.24 -1.84 2.00
C PHE A 47 -3.48 -1.62 1.13
N LEU A 48 -4.25 -2.66 0.84
CA LEU A 48 -5.55 -2.56 0.19
C LEU A 48 -6.51 -1.65 0.96
N TYR A 49 -6.57 -1.79 2.29
CA TYR A 49 -7.37 -0.94 3.16
C TYR A 49 -6.91 0.52 3.11
N LEU A 50 -5.59 0.76 3.19
CA LEU A 50 -5.01 2.11 3.13
C LEU A 50 -5.29 2.78 1.78
N ARG A 51 -5.12 2.03 0.68
CA ARG A 51 -5.51 2.45 -0.67
C ARG A 51 -6.98 2.86 -0.73
N ALA A 52 -7.87 2.01 -0.20
CA ALA A 52 -9.30 2.28 -0.18
C ALA A 52 -9.63 3.54 0.64
N GLY A 53 -8.95 3.76 1.76
CA GLY A 53 -9.11 4.95 2.58
C GLY A 53 -8.81 6.25 1.82
N PHE A 54 -7.66 6.33 1.15
CA PHE A 54 -7.32 7.52 0.33
C PHE A 54 -8.23 7.70 -0.88
N TYR A 55 -8.64 6.59 -1.53
CA TYR A 55 -9.66 6.67 -2.58
C TYR A 55 -10.96 7.28 -2.04
N VAL A 56 -11.42 6.82 -0.88
CA VAL A 56 -12.66 7.33 -0.28
C VAL A 56 -12.51 8.79 0.15
N GLU A 57 -11.41 9.19 0.79
CA GLU A 57 -11.14 10.60 1.14
C GLU A 57 -11.24 11.51 -0.09
N PHE A 58 -10.74 11.07 -1.24
CA PHE A 58 -10.80 11.86 -2.47
C PHE A 58 -12.24 12.07 -3.00
N TYR A 59 -13.12 11.06 -2.87
CA TYR A 59 -14.46 11.08 -3.46
C TYR A 59 -15.60 11.39 -2.47
N ASN A 60 -15.35 11.23 -1.17
CA ASN A 60 -16.34 11.43 -0.12
C ASN A 60 -15.90 12.54 0.83
N ALA A 61 -16.55 13.71 0.71
CA ALA A 61 -16.27 14.88 1.53
C ALA A 61 -16.55 14.69 3.04
N ASP A 62 -17.28 13.64 3.43
CA ASP A 62 -17.49 13.27 4.84
C ASP A 62 -16.29 12.53 5.45
N VAL A 63 -15.26 12.23 4.66
CA VAL A 63 -14.02 11.59 5.09
C VAL A 63 -12.86 12.56 4.81
N ASN A 64 -12.18 12.97 5.88
CA ASN A 64 -11.00 13.83 5.77
C ASN A 64 -9.98 13.40 6.82
N PHE A 65 -8.75 13.18 6.40
CA PHE A 65 -7.71 12.68 7.29
C PHE A 65 -6.98 13.80 8.01
N SER A 66 -6.62 13.51 9.25
CA SER A 66 -5.70 14.35 10.01
C SER A 66 -4.31 14.33 9.35
N SER A 67 -3.55 15.41 9.50
CA SER A 67 -2.25 15.60 8.84
C SER A 67 -1.19 14.54 9.17
N TRP A 68 -1.40 13.73 10.21
CA TRP A 68 -0.51 12.66 10.63
C TRP A 68 -0.77 11.31 9.93
N VAL A 69 -1.87 11.15 9.18
CA VAL A 69 -2.21 9.87 8.51
C VAL A 69 -1.25 9.59 7.36
N GLN A 70 -1.10 10.52 6.42
CA GLN A 70 -0.22 10.33 5.25
C GLN A 70 1.23 10.02 5.64
N PRO A 71 1.87 10.74 6.60
CA PRO A 71 3.19 10.36 7.10
C PRO A 71 3.28 8.94 7.66
N ALA A 72 2.25 8.45 8.36
CA ALA A 72 2.24 7.08 8.89
C ALA A 72 2.18 6.03 7.77
N VAL A 73 1.42 6.30 6.71
CA VAL A 73 1.35 5.42 5.54
C VAL A 73 2.67 5.43 4.76
N VAL A 74 3.28 6.61 4.61
CA VAL A 74 4.63 6.74 4.06
C VAL A 74 5.65 5.92 4.85
N ASP A 75 5.60 5.97 6.18
CA ASP A 75 6.47 5.16 7.04
C ASP A 75 6.31 3.65 6.80
N ALA A 76 5.09 3.19 6.53
CA ALA A 76 4.81 1.79 6.23
C ALA A 76 5.36 1.38 4.85
N ILE A 77 5.21 2.25 3.85
CA ILE A 77 5.76 2.04 2.50
C ILE A 77 7.29 2.06 2.56
N ASP A 78 7.89 3.04 3.25
CA ASP A 78 9.34 3.15 3.39
C ASP A 78 9.93 1.92 4.10
N ALA A 79 9.23 1.36 5.09
CA ALA A 79 9.62 0.10 5.71
C ALA A 79 9.62 -1.07 4.71
N PHE A 80 8.65 -1.13 3.80
CA PHE A 80 8.57 -2.20 2.78
C PHE A 80 9.68 -2.05 1.74
N VAL A 81 9.87 -0.82 1.24
CA VAL A 81 10.91 -0.48 0.25
C VAL A 81 12.31 -0.75 0.78
N ASN A 82 12.56 -0.52 2.06
CA ASN A 82 13.86 -0.74 2.69
C ASN A 82 14.11 -2.20 3.11
N ASN A 83 13.14 -3.10 2.94
CA ASN A 83 13.28 -4.51 3.28
C ASN A 83 14.25 -5.21 2.30
N SER A 84 15.07 -6.15 2.78
CA SER A 84 16.02 -6.90 1.95
C SER A 84 15.36 -7.73 0.83
N HIS A 85 14.10 -8.10 1.02
CA HIS A 85 13.29 -8.88 0.09
C HIS A 85 12.49 -8.03 -0.91
N PHE A 86 12.69 -6.71 -0.93
CA PHE A 86 11.90 -5.79 -1.77
C PHE A 86 12.07 -6.00 -3.29
N TYR A 87 13.10 -6.73 -3.71
CA TYR A 87 13.34 -7.05 -5.12
C TYR A 87 13.25 -8.56 -5.41
N ASP A 88 12.55 -9.30 -4.55
CA ASP A 88 12.35 -10.73 -4.78
C ASP A 88 11.51 -10.96 -6.04
N ASP A 89 11.99 -11.84 -6.90
CA ASP A 89 11.40 -12.08 -8.22
C ASP A 89 10.51 -13.33 -8.18
N ASN A 90 9.36 -13.24 -7.51
CA ASN A 90 8.36 -14.29 -7.42
C ASN A 90 6.91 -13.73 -7.47
N ASP A 91 5.93 -14.57 -7.85
CA ASP A 91 4.52 -14.18 -7.98
C ASP A 91 3.94 -13.63 -6.68
N GLY A 92 4.20 -14.30 -5.55
CA GLY A 92 3.71 -13.86 -4.24
C GLY A 92 4.21 -12.47 -3.87
N HIS A 93 5.49 -12.18 -4.13
CA HIS A 93 6.01 -10.82 -3.99
C HIS A 93 5.30 -9.83 -4.90
N GLY A 94 5.08 -10.19 -6.16
CA GLY A 94 4.39 -9.36 -7.14
C GLY A 94 3.00 -8.90 -6.68
N LYS A 95 2.23 -9.77 -6.03
CA LYS A 95 0.91 -9.45 -5.45
C LYS A 95 1.00 -8.39 -4.36
N THR A 96 1.83 -8.64 -3.36
CA THR A 96 2.04 -7.68 -2.26
C THR A 96 2.57 -6.36 -2.79
N LEU A 97 3.55 -6.42 -3.68
CA LEU A 97 4.15 -5.23 -4.29
C LEU A 97 3.13 -4.38 -5.06
N ALA A 98 2.22 -5.01 -5.80
CA ALA A 98 1.20 -4.29 -6.57
C ALA A 98 0.32 -3.42 -5.65
N GLU A 99 -0.14 -3.94 -4.51
CA GLU A 99 -0.95 -3.17 -3.56
C GLU A 99 -0.15 -2.02 -2.93
N VAL A 100 1.13 -2.24 -2.61
CA VAL A 100 2.02 -1.19 -2.10
C VAL A 100 2.21 -0.07 -3.13
N ILE A 101 2.50 -0.40 -4.39
CA ILE A 101 2.69 0.58 -5.47
C ILE A 101 1.42 1.42 -5.68
N ILE A 102 0.25 0.79 -5.71
CA ILE A 102 -1.00 1.54 -5.91
C ILE A 102 -1.30 2.43 -4.69
N THR A 103 -0.90 2.00 -3.49
CA THR A 103 -0.99 2.84 -2.28
C THR A 103 -0.04 4.04 -2.33
N MET A 104 1.17 3.90 -2.90
CA MET A 104 2.09 5.03 -3.12
C MET A 104 1.42 6.16 -3.92
N ASP A 105 0.71 5.81 -4.98
CA ASP A 105 -0.01 6.78 -5.82
C ASP A 105 -1.27 7.33 -5.12
N SER A 106 -2.04 6.45 -4.47
CA SER A 106 -3.26 6.85 -3.76
C SER A 106 -2.98 7.82 -2.61
N ALA A 107 -1.82 7.71 -1.95
CA ALA A 107 -1.38 8.65 -0.92
C ALA A 107 -0.71 9.92 -1.50
N GLU A 108 -0.68 10.09 -2.82
CA GLU A 108 -0.01 11.18 -3.56
C GLU A 108 1.52 11.25 -3.35
N GLN A 109 2.16 10.10 -3.14
CA GLN A 109 3.59 9.98 -2.84
C GLN A 109 4.42 9.39 -3.99
N GLN A 110 3.85 9.20 -5.17
CA GLN A 110 4.50 8.59 -6.34
C GLN A 110 5.84 9.26 -6.70
N HIS A 111 5.98 10.57 -6.47
CA HIS A 111 7.21 11.31 -6.74
C HIS A 111 8.38 10.87 -5.84
N ARG A 112 8.11 10.47 -4.58
CA ARG A 112 9.12 9.99 -3.61
C ARG A 112 9.78 8.69 -4.06
N TYR A 113 9.03 7.84 -4.79
CA TYR A 113 9.43 6.49 -5.16
C TYR A 113 9.93 6.36 -6.61
N LEU A 114 10.19 7.47 -7.31
CA LEU A 114 10.73 7.43 -8.69
C LEU A 114 12.05 6.65 -8.80
N ASN A 115 12.90 6.71 -7.78
CA ASN A 115 14.15 5.93 -7.75
C ASN A 115 13.89 4.42 -7.68
N VAL A 116 12.87 4.01 -6.93
CA VAL A 116 12.42 2.62 -6.83
C VAL A 116 11.92 2.13 -8.20
N VAL A 117 11.10 2.92 -8.90
CA VAL A 117 10.61 2.58 -10.24
C VAL A 117 11.76 2.40 -11.24
N LYS A 118 12.77 3.29 -11.20
CA LYS A 118 13.98 3.15 -12.02
C LYS A 118 14.72 1.84 -11.75
N GLN A 119 14.81 1.43 -10.48
CA GLN A 119 15.46 0.17 -10.12
C GLN A 119 14.71 -1.04 -10.69
N TRP A 120 13.37 -1.06 -10.66
CA TRP A 120 12.60 -2.13 -11.30
C TRP A 120 12.79 -2.18 -12.80
N LEU A 121 12.70 -1.03 -13.49
CA LEU A 121 12.93 -0.96 -14.93
C LEU A 121 14.34 -1.46 -15.31
N THR A 122 15.34 -1.21 -14.45
CA THR A 122 16.72 -1.66 -14.68
C THR A 122 16.89 -3.17 -14.43
N ARG A 123 16.14 -3.73 -13.49
CA ARG A 123 16.21 -5.16 -13.10
C ARG A 123 15.34 -6.05 -13.97
N PHE A 124 14.34 -5.49 -14.64
CA PHE A 124 13.38 -6.20 -15.45
C PHE A 124 14.07 -7.07 -16.51
N ASN A 125 13.67 -8.34 -16.58
CA ASN A 125 14.17 -9.32 -17.52
C ASN A 125 13.09 -10.39 -17.79
N GLU A 126 13.42 -11.43 -18.56
CA GLU A 126 12.48 -12.50 -18.93
C GLU A 126 11.89 -13.25 -17.72
N SER A 127 12.62 -13.34 -16.60
CA SER A 127 12.10 -14.01 -15.39
C SER A 127 10.97 -13.22 -14.74
N TYR A 128 11.08 -11.89 -14.68
CA TYR A 128 9.99 -11.01 -14.25
C TYR A 128 8.81 -11.08 -15.23
N ALA A 129 9.07 -11.08 -16.54
CA ALA A 129 8.03 -11.13 -17.56
C ALA A 129 7.20 -12.43 -17.55
N ALA A 130 7.76 -13.52 -17.01
CA ALA A 130 7.09 -14.81 -16.88
C ALA A 130 6.13 -14.91 -15.67
N LYS A 131 6.10 -13.90 -14.80
CA LYS A 131 5.33 -13.85 -13.55
C LYS A 131 4.25 -12.79 -13.66
N TRP A 132 3.00 -13.13 -13.33
CA TRP A 132 1.84 -12.25 -13.55
C TRP A 132 0.71 -12.46 -12.52
N ASN A 133 0.92 -13.32 -11.53
CA ASN A 133 -0.14 -13.69 -10.60
C ASN A 133 0.10 -13.07 -9.24
#